data_AF-A0A7Y9SJ92-F1
#
_entry.id   AF-A0A7Y9SJ92-F1
#
_cell.length_a   1.000
_cell.length_b   1.000
_cell.length_c   1.000
_cell.angle_alpha   90.00
_cell.angle_beta   90.00
_cell.angle_gamma   90.00
#
_symmetry.space_group_name_H-M   'P 1'
#
loop_
_entity.id
_entity.type
_entity.pdbx_description
1 polymer ?
#
loop_
_entity_poly.entity_id
_entity_poly.type
_entity_poly.pdbx_seq_one_letter_code
_entity_poly.pdbx_strand_id
1 'polypeptide(L)'
;MSDADRPPLRRRTSASAGVPPEALDGATAVYRRRKLGAIDATPRIIAEYHGMRGWEPVKDQRLDPDTARSLLALGVSQVRIRRAFSTVEVTLRRYLGPAS
;
A
#
# COMPACT_ATOMS: atom_id res chain seq x y z
N MET A 1 -39.12 -35.83 -5.21
CA MET A 1 -38.82 -35.04 -4.01
C MET A 1 -37.31 -35.05 -3.86
N SER A 2 -36.69 -33.93 -4.17
CA SER A 2 -35.25 -33.70 -4.21
C SER A 2 -34.75 -33.40 -2.80
N ASP A 3 -33.67 -34.03 -2.36
CA ASP A 3 -32.69 -33.40 -1.45
C ASP A 3 -31.47 -34.31 -1.26
N ALA A 4 -30.39 -34.04 -2.00
CA ALA A 4 -29.04 -34.50 -1.67
C ALA A 4 -28.00 -33.75 -2.51
N ASP A 5 -28.08 -32.42 -2.54
CA ASP A 5 -27.00 -31.57 -3.07
C ASP A 5 -26.40 -30.79 -1.89
N ARG A 6 -25.50 -31.44 -1.15
CA ARG A 6 -24.74 -30.80 -0.07
C ARG A 6 -23.37 -30.42 -0.64
N PRO A 7 -23.09 -29.14 -0.92
CA PRO A 7 -21.78 -28.74 -1.41
C PRO A 7 -20.74 -28.94 -0.30
N PRO A 8 -19.49 -29.33 -0.63
CA PRO A 8 -18.42 -29.35 0.35
C PRO A 8 -18.24 -27.93 0.88
N LEU A 9 -18.24 -27.81 2.21
CA LEU A 9 -17.85 -26.59 2.92
C LEU A 9 -16.51 -26.15 2.34
N ARG A 10 -16.52 -25.08 1.54
CA ARG A 10 -15.30 -24.41 1.10
C ARG A 10 -14.56 -24.01 2.37
N ARG A 11 -13.54 -24.81 2.70
CA ARG A 11 -12.50 -24.48 3.67
C ARG A 11 -11.85 -23.20 3.14
N ARG A 12 -12.41 -22.05 3.53
CA ARG A 12 -11.80 -20.75 3.29
C ARG A 12 -10.61 -20.73 4.23
N THR A 13 -9.49 -21.22 3.72
CA THR A 13 -8.22 -21.24 4.39
C THR A 13 -7.91 -19.82 4.83
N SER A 14 -7.94 -19.62 6.13
CA SER A 14 -7.25 -18.57 6.85
C SER A 14 -5.75 -18.77 6.64
N ALA A 15 -5.25 -18.57 5.42
CA ALA A 15 -3.82 -18.58 5.15
C ALA A 15 -3.26 -17.17 5.41
N SER A 16 -3.30 -16.78 6.68
CA SER A 16 -2.39 -15.79 7.24
C SER A 16 -1.41 -16.53 8.14
N ALA A 17 -0.82 -17.59 7.60
CA ALA A 17 0.25 -18.33 8.25
C ALA A 17 1.56 -17.94 7.54
N GLY A 18 2.32 -17.06 8.19
CA GLY A 18 3.74 -16.82 7.98
C GLY A 18 4.20 -16.71 6.53
N VAL A 19 3.96 -15.56 5.89
CA VAL A 19 4.85 -15.19 4.77
C VAL A 19 6.22 -14.90 5.40
N PRO A 20 7.31 -15.56 4.96
CA PRO A 20 8.62 -15.29 5.52
C PRO A 20 9.01 -13.82 5.27
N PRO A 21 9.69 -13.15 6.22
CA PRO A 21 9.99 -11.72 6.14
C PRO A 21 10.71 -11.34 4.84
N GLU A 22 11.58 -12.22 4.33
CA GLU A 22 12.27 -12.05 3.04
C GLU A 22 11.33 -12.03 1.81
N ALA A 23 10.21 -12.75 1.84
CA ALA A 23 9.19 -12.69 0.78
C ALA A 23 8.31 -11.44 0.90
N LEU A 24 8.15 -10.89 2.11
CA LEU A 24 7.45 -9.62 2.34
C LEU A 24 8.29 -8.43 1.85
N ASP A 25 9.61 -8.50 2.00
CA ASP A 25 10.56 -7.55 1.41
C ASP A 25 10.46 -7.59 -0.12
N GLY A 26 10.38 -8.78 -0.71
CA GLY A 26 10.15 -8.96 -2.15
C GLY A 26 8.84 -8.32 -2.63
N ALA A 27 7.73 -8.56 -1.92
CA ALA A 27 6.43 -7.98 -2.27
C ALA A 27 6.42 -6.44 -2.16
N THR A 28 7.08 -5.90 -1.14
CA THR A 28 7.24 -4.46 -0.94
C THR A 28 8.09 -3.84 -2.05
N ALA A 29 9.22 -4.46 -2.39
CA ALA A 29 10.08 -4.02 -3.49
C ALA A 29 9.36 -4.03 -4.84
N VAL A 30 8.58 -5.08 -5.14
CA VAL A 30 7.74 -5.15 -6.35
C VAL A 30 6.71 -4.03 -6.37
N TYR A 31 6.04 -3.78 -5.24
CA TYR A 31 5.07 -2.69 -5.13
C TYR A 31 5.71 -1.32 -5.37
N ARG A 32 6.85 -1.04 -4.72
CA ARG A 32 7.62 0.20 -4.90
C ARG A 32 8.06 0.38 -6.34
N ARG A 33 8.71 -0.61 -6.96
CA ARG A 33 9.13 -0.55 -8.36
C ARG A 33 7.95 -0.28 -9.28
N ARG A 34 6.80 -0.95 -9.09
CA ARG A 34 5.61 -0.76 -9.93
C ARG A 34 5.03 0.65 -9.81
N LYS A 35 4.93 1.18 -8.58
CA LYS A 35 4.27 2.47 -8.32
C LYS A 35 5.17 3.67 -8.57
N LEU A 36 6.44 3.55 -8.21
CA LEU A 36 7.40 4.66 -8.25
C LEU A 36 8.28 4.61 -9.51
N GLY A 37 8.41 3.44 -10.15
CA GLY A 37 9.31 3.20 -11.29
C GLY A 37 10.67 2.63 -10.88
N ALA A 38 11.14 2.97 -9.68
CA ALA A 38 12.36 2.42 -9.07
C ALA A 38 12.14 2.23 -7.56
N ILE A 39 12.94 1.34 -6.93
CA ILE A 39 12.78 1.01 -5.50
C ILE A 39 13.19 2.18 -4.61
N ASP A 40 14.27 2.88 -4.98
CA ASP A 40 14.86 3.99 -4.21
C ASP A 40 14.39 5.37 -4.69
N ALA A 41 13.33 5.42 -5.49
CA ALA A 41 12.78 6.68 -5.96
C ALA A 41 12.11 7.46 -4.82
N THR A 42 12.41 8.76 -4.73
CA THR A 42 11.80 9.71 -3.79
C THR A 42 10.93 10.75 -4.52
N PRO A 43 9.78 10.32 -5.10
CA PRO A 43 8.94 11.21 -5.88
C PRO A 43 8.27 12.27 -5.00
N ARG A 44 7.86 13.38 -5.62
CA ARG A 44 7.12 14.44 -4.93
C ARG A 44 5.70 13.98 -4.62
N ILE A 45 5.26 14.20 -3.39
CA ILE A 45 3.87 14.05 -2.98
C ILE A 45 3.13 15.32 -3.40
N ILE A 46 1.94 15.14 -3.96
CA ILE A 46 1.08 16.23 -4.44
C ILE A 46 -0.27 16.26 -3.74
N ALA A 47 -0.69 15.16 -3.11
CA ALA A 47 -1.85 15.13 -2.23
C ALA A 47 -1.78 13.99 -1.20
N GLU A 48 -2.42 14.19 -0.07
CA GLU A 48 -2.56 13.24 1.04
C GLU A 48 -4.03 12.85 1.20
N TYR A 49 -4.29 11.58 1.55
CA TYR A 49 -5.65 11.10 1.81
C TYR A 49 -5.92 10.95 3.31
N HIS A 50 -6.83 11.78 3.81
CA HIS A 50 -7.20 11.94 5.22
C HIS A 50 -8.55 11.28 5.57
N GLY A 51 -8.90 10.18 4.87
CA GLY A 51 -10.14 9.43 5.12
C GLY A 51 -11.38 10.27 4.79
N MET A 52 -12.13 10.66 5.82
CA MET A 52 -13.38 11.43 5.66
C MET A 52 -13.16 12.81 5.04
N ARG A 53 -11.97 13.41 5.22
CA ARG A 53 -11.63 14.71 4.59
C ARG A 53 -11.26 14.59 3.12
N GLY A 54 -11.04 13.37 2.63
CA GLY A 54 -10.67 13.14 1.24
C GLY A 54 -9.22 13.48 0.93
N TRP A 55 -8.98 13.96 -0.29
CA TRP A 55 -7.66 14.31 -0.80
C TRP A 55 -7.33 15.78 -0.53
N GLU A 56 -6.24 16.04 0.17
CA GLU A 56 -5.76 17.39 0.46
C GLU A 56 -4.43 17.64 -0.28
N PRO A 57 -4.29 18.73 -1.04
CA PRO A 57 -3.07 19.03 -1.78
C PRO A 57 -1.94 19.43 -0.82
N VAL A 58 -0.71 19.03 -1.15
CA VAL A 58 0.47 19.38 -0.37
C VAL A 58 1.59 19.92 -1.26
N LYS A 59 2.51 20.66 -0.65
CA LYS A 59 3.67 21.26 -1.32
C LYS A 59 4.95 20.81 -0.62
N ASP A 60 6.02 20.74 -1.41
CA ASP A 60 7.40 20.54 -0.93
C ASP A 60 7.64 19.29 -0.07
N GLN A 61 6.86 18.25 -0.29
CA GLN A 61 6.98 16.97 0.41
C GLN A 61 7.39 15.86 -0.56
N ARG A 62 8.22 14.92 -0.10
CA ARG A 62 8.68 13.77 -0.90
C ARG A 62 8.32 12.47 -0.21
N LEU A 63 8.09 11.42 -1.00
CA LEU A 63 7.83 10.10 -0.47
C LEU A 63 9.15 9.36 -0.22
N ASP A 64 9.51 9.25 1.06
CA ASP A 64 10.55 8.37 1.59
C ASP A 64 9.99 7.56 2.78
N PRO A 65 10.74 6.57 3.32
CA PRO A 65 10.26 5.75 4.42
C PRO A 65 9.92 6.52 5.70
N ASP A 66 10.67 7.56 6.04
CA ASP A 66 10.45 8.33 7.27
C ASP A 66 9.21 9.21 7.14
N THR A 67 9.09 9.91 6.02
CA THR A 67 7.89 10.70 5.67
C THR A 67 6.65 9.80 5.63
N ALA A 68 6.74 8.60 5.04
CA ALA A 68 5.62 7.67 5.01
C ALA A 68 5.20 7.19 6.41
N ARG A 69 6.15 6.98 7.34
CA ARG A 69 5.85 6.66 8.74
C ARG A 69 5.18 7.82 9.46
N SER A 70 5.71 9.04 9.30
CA SER A 70 5.12 10.26 9.88
C SER A 70 3.68 10.48 9.40
N LEU A 71 3.44 10.31 8.09
CA LEU A 71 2.11 10.45 7.50
C LEU A 71 1.12 9.42 8.06
N LEU A 72 1.54 8.16 8.21
CA LEU A 72 0.70 7.15 8.86
C LEU A 72 0.37 7.51 10.31
N ALA A 73 1.33 8.03 11.07
CA ALA A 73 1.10 8.49 12.45
C ALA A 73 0.11 9.65 12.52
N LEU A 74 0.04 10.48 11.47
CA LEU A 74 -0.93 11.57 11.32
C LEU A 74 -2.30 11.11 10.79
N GLY A 75 -2.48 9.81 10.53
CA GLY A 75 -3.75 9.25 10.03
C GLY A 75 -3.89 9.28 8.51
N VAL A 76 -2.87 9.71 7.76
CA VAL A 76 -2.84 9.62 6.30
C VAL A 76 -2.62 8.17 5.90
N SER A 77 -3.49 7.63 5.04
CA SER A 77 -3.37 6.22 4.60
C SER A 77 -2.83 6.07 3.19
N GLN A 78 -2.98 7.11 2.36
CA GLN A 78 -2.56 7.12 0.96
C GLN A 78 -2.03 8.49 0.56
N VAL A 79 -1.17 8.50 -0.44
CA VAL A 79 -0.67 9.72 -1.07
C VAL A 79 -0.75 9.62 -2.59
N ARG A 80 -0.90 10.78 -3.24
CA ARG A 80 -0.69 10.93 -4.68
C ARG A 80 0.71 11.48 -4.91
N ILE A 81 1.44 10.85 -5.81
CA ILE A 81 2.77 11.29 -6.22
C ILE A 81 2.79 11.71 -7.68
N ARG A 82 3.72 12.59 -8.01
CA ARG A 82 4.05 12.89 -9.40
C ARG A 82 5.05 11.86 -9.92
N ARG A 83 4.69 11.13 -10.98
CA ARG A 83 5.56 10.19 -11.68
C ARG A 83 5.64 10.57 -13.16
N ALA A 84 6.75 11.15 -13.61
CA ALA A 84 6.98 11.59 -14.99
C ALA A 84 5.78 12.32 -15.63
N PHE A 85 4.88 11.58 -16.29
CA PHE A 85 3.69 12.11 -16.97
C PHE A 85 2.36 11.75 -16.30
N SER A 86 2.35 10.98 -15.21
CA SER A 86 1.12 10.60 -14.48
C SER A 86 1.13 11.01 -13.00
N THR A 87 -0.05 10.90 -12.40
CA THR A 87 -0.26 10.92 -10.96
C THR A 87 -0.52 9.50 -10.52
N VAL A 88 0.18 9.04 -9.48
CA VAL A 88 0.05 7.67 -8.99
C VAL A 88 -0.35 7.69 -7.52
N GLU A 89 -1.37 6.90 -7.17
CA GLU A 89 -1.77 6.68 -5.78
C GLU A 89 -0.93 5.56 -5.15
N VAL A 90 -0.42 5.85 -3.96
CA VAL A 90 0.45 4.99 -3.17
C VAL A 90 -0.19 4.79 -1.80
N THR A 91 -0.40 3.54 -1.42
CA THR A 91 -0.85 3.16 -0.08
C THR A 91 0.36 3.06 0.84
N LEU A 92 0.41 3.88 1.89
CA LEU A 92 1.62 4.02 2.72
C LEU A 92 2.00 2.72 3.42
N ARG A 93 1.02 1.94 3.90
CA ARG A 93 1.29 0.61 4.50
C ARG A 93 1.92 -0.38 3.51
N ARG A 94 1.51 -0.36 2.24
CA ARG A 94 2.13 -1.22 1.21
C ARG A 94 3.49 -0.71 0.77
N TYR A 95 3.70 0.60 0.85
CA TYR A 95 4.98 1.22 0.58
C TYR A 95 6.01 0.88 1.66
N LEU A 96 5.62 0.91 2.95
CA LEU A 96 6.49 0.54 4.05
C LEU A 96 6.69 -0.97 4.22
N GLY A 97 5.72 -1.76 3.78
CA GLY A 97 5.69 -3.19 4.04
C GLY A 97 5.11 -3.50 5.43
N PRO A 98 5.09 -4.78 5.82
CA PRO A 98 4.70 -5.17 7.18
C PRO A 98 5.68 -4.55 8.18
N ALA A 99 5.16 -4.07 9.31
CA ALA A 99 6.00 -3.58 10.40
C ALA A 99 6.94 -4.72 10.84
N SER A 100 8.24 -4.55 10.61
CA SER A 100 9.28 -5.33 11.27
C SER A 100 9.59 -4.71 12.62
#